data_AF-A0A2E6H1D7-F1
#
_entry.id   AF-A0A2E6H1D7-F1
#
_cell.length_a   1.000
_cell.length_b   1.000
_cell.length_c   1.000
_cell.angle_alpha   90.00
_cell.angle_beta   90.00
_cell.angle_gamma   90.00
#
_symmetry.space_group_name_H-M   'P 1'
#
loop_
_entity.id
_entity.type
_entity.pdbx_description
1 polymer ?
#
loop_
_entity_poly.entity_id
_entity_poly.type
_entity_poly.pdbx_seq_one_letter_code
_entity_poly.pdbx_strand_id
1 'polypeptide(L)'
;MPSLTTEDFIRAQIRKIISEDKEEQPEKEKKKKVKAHTGRGSFSNPVREAGALAEVNPGQLMKNLQIKQPPGGSSMEKIKDVIDQAVSGADAMQQAYNKTHAVKKGDLIAIAIQPGELDVRDATKYMSHTLYGAYRSGFLQGIEEDLHVEKAGEGVIVYLGKKDYMWREQPGSIEYIPDTDL
;
A
#
# COMPACT_ATOMS: atom_id res chain seq x y z
N MET A 1 54.51 9.19 26.29
CA MET A 1 53.50 8.82 25.29
C MET A 1 52.13 9.18 25.87
N PRO A 2 51.31 10.02 25.23
CA PRO A 2 50.00 10.36 25.76
C PRO A 2 49.09 9.13 25.70
N SER A 3 48.60 8.69 26.87
CA SER A 3 47.60 7.62 26.98
C SER A 3 46.27 8.14 26.44
N LEU A 4 45.73 7.47 25.43
CA LEU A 4 44.38 7.73 24.94
C LEU A 4 43.40 7.64 26.11
N THR A 5 42.66 8.72 26.35
CA THR A 5 41.69 8.76 27.43
C THR A 5 40.47 7.93 27.04
N THR A 6 39.79 7.34 28.03
CA THR A 6 38.57 6.54 27.79
C THR A 6 37.50 7.35 27.03
N GLU A 7 37.49 8.66 27.19
CA GLU A 7 36.59 9.57 26.47
C GLU A 7 36.87 9.60 24.95
N ASP A 8 38.14 9.54 24.54
CA ASP A 8 38.51 9.52 23.12
C ASP A 8 38.05 8.22 22.44
N PHE A 9 38.13 7.10 23.16
CA PHE A 9 37.66 5.80 22.68
C PHE A 9 36.13 5.76 22.50
N ILE A 10 35.38 6.30 23.46
CA ILE A 10 33.92 6.37 23.39
C ILE A 10 33.48 7.29 22.25
N ARG A 11 34.10 8.45 22.08
CA ARG A 11 33.80 9.37 20.98
C ARG A 11 34.10 8.78 19.60
N ALA A 12 35.16 7.97 19.48
CA ALA A 12 35.48 7.27 18.24
C ALA A 12 34.42 6.21 17.89
N GLN A 13 33.94 5.45 18.87
CA GLN A 13 32.88 4.44 18.67
C GLN A 13 31.54 5.08 18.28
N ILE A 14 31.14 6.16 18.96
CA ILE A 14 29.90 6.88 18.62
C ILE A 14 29.97 7.46 17.20
N ARG A 15 31.10 8.06 16.80
CA ARG A 15 31.28 8.54 15.42
C ARG A 15 31.20 7.42 14.40
N LYS A 16 31.78 6.26 14.70
CA LYS A 16 31.73 5.09 13.82
C LYS A 16 30.29 4.62 13.60
N ILE A 17 29.49 4.51 14.67
CA ILE A 17 28.08 4.12 14.59
C ILE A 17 27.25 5.15 13.78
N ILE A 18 27.45 6.45 14.04
CA ILE A 18 26.75 7.52 13.30
C ILE A 18 27.17 7.55 11.82
N SER A 19 28.40 7.17 11.50
CA SER A 19 28.91 7.10 10.13
C SER A 19 28.44 5.84 9.39
N GLU A 20 28.39 4.68 10.06
CA GLU A 20 27.86 3.43 9.49
C GLU A 20 26.35 3.53 9.20
N ASP A 21 25.57 4.22 10.03
CA ASP A 21 24.14 4.51 9.75
C ASP A 21 23.92 5.51 8.61
N LYS A 22 24.98 6.15 8.10
CA LYS A 22 24.89 7.22 7.09
C LYS A 22 25.35 6.79 5.69
N GLU A 23 25.95 5.60 5.54
CA GLU A 23 26.54 5.15 4.27
C GLU A 23 25.69 4.20 3.42
N GLU A 24 24.48 3.81 3.85
CA GLU A 24 23.51 3.10 3.00
C GLU A 24 22.31 3.98 2.59
N GLN A 25 22.55 5.23 2.22
CA GLN A 25 21.57 5.97 1.43
C GLN A 25 21.75 5.61 -0.05
N PRO A 26 20.86 4.80 -0.67
CA PRO A 26 20.87 4.65 -2.11
C PRO A 26 20.74 6.05 -2.75
N GLU A 27 21.49 6.25 -3.83
CA GLU A 27 21.52 7.48 -4.62
C GLU A 27 20.14 8.13 -4.69
N LYS A 28 20.11 9.45 -4.45
CA LYS A 28 18.93 10.30 -4.62
C LYS A 28 18.43 10.21 -6.06
N GLU A 29 17.64 9.18 -6.37
CA GLU A 29 16.83 9.14 -7.56
C GLU A 29 15.89 10.34 -7.50
N LYS A 30 16.03 11.21 -8.49
CA LYS A 30 15.16 12.37 -8.69
C LYS A 30 13.72 11.88 -8.58
N LYS A 31 12.97 12.41 -7.61
CA LYS A 31 11.54 12.16 -7.36
C LYS A 31 10.76 12.18 -8.68
N LYS A 32 10.63 11.03 -9.35
CA LYS A 32 9.80 10.90 -10.54
C LYS A 32 8.37 10.86 -10.03
N LYS A 33 7.65 11.98 -10.19
CA LYS A 33 6.20 11.94 -10.09
C LYS A 33 5.71 10.98 -11.15
N VAL A 34 5.02 9.93 -10.75
CA VAL A 34 4.45 8.93 -11.66
C VAL A 34 3.39 9.66 -12.50
N LYS A 35 3.74 10.04 -13.73
CA LYS A 35 2.80 10.63 -14.70
C LYS A 35 2.34 9.52 -15.63
N ALA A 36 1.14 8.99 -15.41
CA ALA A 36 0.50 8.11 -16.38
C ALA A 36 0.05 8.95 -17.59
N HIS A 37 0.32 8.46 -18.80
CA HIS A 37 -0.31 8.95 -20.04
C HIS A 37 -1.50 8.05 -20.35
N THR A 38 -2.43 8.44 -21.21
CA THR A 38 -3.57 7.57 -21.57
C THR A 38 -3.14 6.57 -22.65
N GLY A 39 -3.24 5.26 -22.38
CA GLY A 39 -2.92 4.21 -23.36
C GLY A 39 -2.56 2.84 -22.74
N ARG A 40 -2.81 1.75 -23.45
CA ARG A 40 -2.68 0.35 -22.95
C ARG A 40 -1.30 -0.04 -22.38
N GLY A 41 -0.25 0.74 -22.65
CA GLY A 41 1.10 0.53 -22.10
C GLY A 41 1.51 1.54 -21.02
N SER A 42 0.69 2.54 -20.73
CA SER A 42 1.06 3.65 -19.85
C SER A 42 1.05 3.28 -18.37
N PHE A 43 0.22 2.32 -17.98
CA PHE A 43 0.09 1.87 -16.58
C PHE A 43 1.02 0.73 -16.21
N SER A 44 1.54 -0.02 -17.19
CA SER A 44 2.48 -1.13 -16.91
C SER A 44 3.73 -0.65 -16.15
N ASN A 45 4.26 0.52 -16.50
CA ASN A 45 5.39 1.12 -15.79
C ASN A 45 5.03 1.54 -14.36
N PRO A 46 3.99 2.36 -14.11
CA PRO A 46 3.49 2.66 -12.76
C PRO A 46 3.27 1.42 -11.88
N VAL A 47 2.62 0.37 -12.41
CA VAL A 47 2.36 -0.87 -11.67
C VAL A 47 3.67 -1.56 -11.28
N ARG A 48 4.61 -1.67 -12.23
CA ARG A 48 5.93 -2.29 -12.00
C ARG A 48 6.79 -1.48 -11.03
N GLU A 49 6.80 -0.17 -11.17
CA GLU A 49 7.50 0.75 -10.26
C GLU A 49 6.93 0.67 -8.84
N ALA A 50 5.60 0.60 -8.72
CA ALA A 50 4.94 0.41 -7.43
C ALA A 50 5.32 -0.93 -6.79
N GLY A 51 5.37 -2.03 -7.56
CA GLY A 51 5.84 -3.32 -7.07
C GLY A 51 7.28 -3.26 -6.57
N ALA A 52 8.19 -2.69 -7.35
CA ALA A 52 9.59 -2.53 -6.96
C ALA A 52 9.76 -1.67 -5.70
N LEU A 53 9.02 -0.55 -5.59
CA LEU A 53 9.07 0.30 -4.40
C LEU A 53 8.43 -0.37 -3.18
N ALA A 54 7.35 -1.14 -3.34
CA ALA A 54 6.75 -1.88 -2.24
C ALA A 54 7.73 -2.90 -1.63
N GLU A 55 8.64 -3.44 -2.44
CA GLU A 55 9.70 -4.38 -2.03
C GLU A 55 10.96 -3.68 -1.47
N VAL A 56 11.43 -2.62 -2.13
CA VAL A 56 12.73 -2.01 -1.80
C VAL A 56 12.59 -0.84 -0.82
N ASN A 57 11.59 0.02 -0.99
CA ASN A 57 11.40 1.23 -0.18
C ASN A 57 9.91 1.57 -0.02
N PRO A 58 9.19 0.85 0.85
CA PRO A 58 7.74 1.00 0.98
C PRO A 58 7.31 2.38 1.46
N GLY A 59 8.13 3.05 2.29
CA GLY A 59 7.87 4.42 2.73
C GLY A 59 7.88 5.44 1.58
N GLN A 60 8.79 5.26 0.61
CA GLN A 60 8.81 6.10 -0.59
C GLN A 60 7.60 5.86 -1.48
N LEU A 61 7.08 4.62 -1.57
CA LEU A 61 5.82 4.34 -2.26
C LEU A 61 4.66 5.10 -1.63
N MET A 62 4.48 5.01 -0.31
CA MET A 62 3.40 5.72 0.40
C MET A 62 3.46 7.23 0.15
N LYS A 63 4.67 7.79 0.20
CA LYS A 63 4.90 9.21 -0.10
C LYS A 63 4.55 9.58 -1.55
N ASN A 64 4.89 8.73 -2.52
CA ASN A 64 4.56 8.96 -3.94
C ASN A 64 3.05 8.92 -4.17
N LEU A 65 2.36 8.02 -3.48
CA LEU A 65 0.90 7.88 -3.51
C LEU A 65 0.18 8.91 -2.62
N GLN A 66 0.92 9.76 -1.91
CA GLN A 66 0.42 10.75 -0.95
C GLN A 66 -0.42 10.16 0.19
N ILE A 67 -0.19 8.88 0.53
CA ILE A 67 -0.86 8.22 1.64
C ILE A 67 -0.21 8.69 2.94
N LYS A 68 -1.05 9.11 3.89
CA LYS A 68 -0.69 9.43 5.27
C LYS A 68 -1.14 8.30 6.19
N GLN A 69 -0.55 8.26 7.38
CA GLN A 69 -0.91 7.27 8.39
C GLN A 69 -2.43 7.36 8.62
N PRO A 70 -3.19 6.26 8.41
CA PRO A 70 -4.62 6.28 8.67
C PRO A 70 -4.86 6.54 10.16
N PRO A 71 -5.95 7.25 10.50
CA PRO A 71 -6.38 7.37 11.89
C PRO A 71 -6.56 5.99 12.54
N GLY A 72 -6.49 5.93 13.87
CA GLY A 72 -6.86 4.71 14.59
C GLY A 72 -8.31 4.34 14.28
N GLY A 73 -8.64 3.05 14.29
CA GLY A 73 -9.94 2.54 13.84
C GLY A 73 -9.93 1.03 13.65
N SER A 74 -11.01 0.51 13.04
CA SER A 74 -11.10 -0.91 12.68
C SER A 74 -10.02 -1.27 11.64
N SER A 75 -9.63 -2.54 11.54
CA SER A 75 -8.66 -2.98 10.53
C SER A 75 -9.15 -2.68 9.11
N MET A 76 -10.46 -2.82 8.88
CA MET A 76 -11.09 -2.57 7.58
C MET A 76 -11.15 -1.08 7.25
N GLU A 77 -11.45 -0.24 8.24
CA GLU A 77 -11.45 1.22 8.12
C GLU A 77 -10.05 1.73 7.73
N LYS A 78 -8.99 1.24 8.38
CA LYS A 78 -7.60 1.59 8.02
C LYS A 78 -7.25 1.22 6.59
N ILE A 79 -7.69 0.04 6.12
CA ILE A 79 -7.47 -0.39 4.74
C ILE A 79 -8.21 0.54 3.78
N LYS A 80 -9.46 0.87 4.07
CA LYS A 80 -10.25 1.81 3.27
C LYS A 80 -9.59 3.16 3.19
N ASP A 81 -9.13 3.72 4.31
CA ASP A 81 -8.43 4.99 4.35
C ASP A 81 -7.16 5.00 3.50
N VAL A 82 -6.39 3.91 3.53
CA VAL A 82 -5.19 3.77 2.69
C VAL A 82 -5.58 3.74 1.21
N ILE A 83 -6.62 2.99 0.84
CA ILE A 83 -7.10 2.89 -0.54
C ILE A 83 -7.62 4.25 -1.01
N ASP A 84 -8.50 4.89 -0.24
CA ASP A 84 -9.12 6.16 -0.60
C ASP A 84 -8.07 7.29 -0.73
N GLN A 85 -7.07 7.30 0.16
CA GLN A 85 -5.93 8.22 0.03
C GLN A 85 -5.06 7.91 -1.18
N ALA A 86 -4.81 6.64 -1.50
CA ALA A 86 -4.03 6.28 -2.67
C ALA A 86 -4.74 6.69 -3.96
N VAL A 87 -6.05 6.38 -4.06
CA VAL A 87 -6.90 6.71 -5.20
C VAL A 87 -7.03 8.22 -5.38
N SER A 88 -7.24 8.99 -4.31
CA SER A 88 -7.38 10.45 -4.40
C SER A 88 -6.06 11.21 -4.44
N GLY A 89 -4.97 10.64 -3.93
CA GLY A 89 -3.70 11.33 -3.72
C GLY A 89 -2.79 11.40 -4.95
N ALA A 90 -2.85 10.42 -5.86
CA ALA A 90 -1.97 10.37 -7.02
C ALA A 90 -2.75 10.30 -8.34
N ASP A 91 -2.41 11.18 -9.30
CA ASP A 91 -3.05 11.25 -10.62
C ASP A 91 -3.12 9.87 -11.31
N ALA A 92 -2.06 9.07 -11.20
CA ALA A 92 -2.02 7.73 -11.77
C ALA A 92 -3.02 6.77 -11.13
N MET A 93 -3.30 6.90 -9.84
CA MET A 93 -4.31 6.09 -9.14
C MET A 93 -5.72 6.60 -9.43
N GLN A 94 -5.92 7.93 -9.50
CA GLN A 94 -7.21 8.52 -9.90
C GLN A 94 -7.66 8.06 -11.28
N GLN A 95 -6.71 7.92 -12.23
CA GLN A 95 -7.02 7.38 -13.57
C GLN A 95 -7.22 5.87 -13.56
N ALA A 96 -6.53 5.16 -12.67
CA ALA A 96 -6.60 3.71 -12.56
C ALA A 96 -7.88 3.20 -11.90
N TYR A 97 -8.54 4.00 -11.05
CA TYR A 97 -9.72 3.60 -10.28
C TYR A 97 -10.79 4.70 -10.25
N ASN A 98 -12.05 4.29 -10.40
CA ASN A 98 -13.19 5.22 -10.45
C ASN A 98 -13.86 5.41 -9.09
N LYS A 99 -14.18 4.31 -8.41
CA LYS A 99 -14.99 4.31 -7.18
C LYS A 99 -14.59 3.17 -6.26
N THR A 100 -14.66 3.43 -4.96
CA THR A 100 -14.53 2.46 -3.86
C THR A 100 -15.84 2.42 -3.10
N HIS A 101 -16.26 1.24 -2.66
CA HIS A 101 -17.43 1.07 -1.81
C HIS A 101 -17.30 -0.17 -0.94
N ALA A 102 -17.83 -0.10 0.27
CA ALA A 102 -17.91 -1.25 1.14
C ALA A 102 -19.06 -2.18 0.72
N VAL A 103 -18.78 -3.47 0.71
CA VAL A 103 -19.73 -4.53 0.37
C VAL A 103 -19.64 -5.66 1.38
N LYS A 104 -20.75 -6.35 1.56
CA LYS A 104 -20.86 -7.54 2.40
C LYS A 104 -21.36 -8.71 1.56
N LYS A 105 -20.84 -9.91 1.82
CA LYS A 105 -21.32 -11.15 1.23
C LYS A 105 -21.23 -12.27 2.27
N GLY A 106 -22.39 -12.75 2.73
CA GLY A 106 -22.44 -13.59 3.92
C GLY A 106 -21.93 -12.82 5.13
N ASP A 107 -20.96 -13.38 5.85
CA ASP A 107 -20.32 -12.72 7.00
C ASP A 107 -19.07 -11.92 6.63
N LEU A 108 -18.67 -11.95 5.35
CA LEU A 108 -17.44 -11.31 4.89
C LEU A 108 -17.70 -9.86 4.45
N ILE A 109 -16.96 -8.93 5.05
CA ILE A 109 -16.93 -7.52 4.67
C ILE A 109 -15.72 -7.29 3.75
N ALA A 110 -15.94 -6.52 2.68
CA ALA A 110 -14.91 -6.20 1.72
C ALA A 110 -15.06 -4.77 1.17
N ILE A 111 -14.00 -4.27 0.53
CA ILE A 111 -14.04 -3.05 -0.26
C ILE A 111 -14.01 -3.46 -1.73
N ALA A 112 -15.10 -3.16 -2.43
CA ALA A 112 -15.18 -3.28 -3.87
C ALA A 112 -14.62 -2.00 -4.52
N ILE A 113 -13.73 -2.19 -5.49
CA ILE A 113 -13.03 -1.13 -6.19
C ILE A 113 -13.28 -1.31 -7.68
N GLN A 114 -13.84 -0.27 -8.30
CA GLN A 114 -14.09 -0.25 -9.73
C GLN A 114 -12.86 0.29 -10.48
N PRO A 115 -12.20 -0.50 -11.34
CA PRO A 115 -11.15 -0.01 -12.22
C PRO A 115 -11.67 1.08 -13.15
N GLY A 116 -10.78 2.03 -13.45
CA GLY A 116 -10.96 3.10 -14.44
C GLY A 116 -10.40 2.69 -15.79
N GLU A 117 -9.33 3.36 -16.22
CA GLU A 117 -8.65 3.06 -17.50
C GLU A 117 -7.83 1.77 -17.46
N LEU A 118 -7.58 1.25 -16.26
CA LEU A 118 -6.74 0.07 -16.04
C LEU A 118 -7.55 -1.21 -16.21
N ASP A 119 -6.97 -2.21 -16.88
CA ASP A 119 -7.61 -3.53 -16.91
C ASP A 119 -7.60 -4.17 -15.52
N VAL A 120 -8.60 -5.01 -15.25
CA VAL A 120 -8.83 -5.58 -13.92
C VAL A 120 -7.61 -6.32 -13.37
N ARG A 121 -6.81 -6.96 -14.22
CA ARG A 121 -5.62 -7.70 -13.77
C ARG A 121 -4.55 -6.74 -13.27
N ASP A 122 -4.24 -5.70 -14.05
CA ASP A 122 -3.23 -4.72 -13.64
C ASP A 122 -3.72 -3.84 -12.50
N ALA A 123 -5.03 -3.55 -12.42
CA ALA A 123 -5.65 -2.92 -11.27
C ALA A 123 -5.51 -3.77 -10.01
N THR A 124 -5.79 -5.08 -10.09
CA THR A 124 -5.59 -5.99 -8.96
C THR A 124 -4.14 -5.93 -8.46
N LYS A 125 -3.16 -6.04 -9.38
CA LYS A 125 -1.73 -6.00 -9.03
C LYS A 125 -1.33 -4.66 -8.40
N TYR A 126 -1.76 -3.55 -8.99
CA TYR A 126 -1.38 -2.23 -8.48
C TYR A 126 -1.94 -2.01 -7.08
N MET A 127 -3.17 -2.45 -6.82
CA MET A 127 -3.76 -2.44 -5.48
C MET A 127 -3.00 -3.36 -4.51
N SER A 128 -2.65 -4.59 -4.94
CA SER A 128 -1.84 -5.51 -4.14
C SER A 128 -0.49 -4.90 -3.74
N HIS A 129 0.23 -4.28 -4.70
CA HIS A 129 1.51 -3.63 -4.41
C HIS A 129 1.36 -2.44 -3.46
N THR A 130 0.30 -1.65 -3.64
CA THR A 130 -0.01 -0.51 -2.78
C THR A 130 -0.24 -0.96 -1.34
N LEU A 131 -1.13 -1.94 -1.13
CA LEU A 131 -1.46 -2.45 0.20
C LEU A 131 -0.29 -3.20 0.85
N TYR A 132 0.46 -3.97 0.06
CA TYR A 132 1.68 -4.62 0.53
C TYR A 132 2.73 -3.59 0.99
N GLY A 133 2.91 -2.50 0.23
CA GLY A 133 3.76 -1.39 0.63
C GLY A 133 3.25 -0.68 1.89
N ALA A 134 1.95 -0.49 2.03
CA ALA A 134 1.33 0.09 3.23
C ALA A 134 1.58 -0.78 4.47
N TYR A 135 1.42 -2.11 4.35
CA TYR A 135 1.75 -3.04 5.41
C TYR A 135 3.22 -2.96 5.81
N ARG A 136 4.14 -3.02 4.84
CA ARG A 136 5.59 -2.98 5.11
C ARG A 136 6.12 -1.64 5.58
N SER A 137 5.43 -0.55 5.32
CA SER A 137 5.76 0.79 5.83
C SER A 137 5.16 1.08 7.21
N GLY A 138 4.38 0.15 7.76
CA GLY A 138 3.77 0.27 9.08
C GLY A 138 2.38 0.94 9.11
N PHE A 139 1.82 1.28 7.95
CA PHE A 139 0.54 1.98 7.86
C PHE A 139 -0.63 1.06 8.24
N LEU A 140 -0.48 -0.24 8.00
CA LEU A 140 -1.45 -1.28 8.33
C LEU A 140 -1.00 -2.15 9.51
N GLN A 141 -0.29 -1.57 10.48
CA GLN A 141 0.10 -2.28 11.70
C GLN A 141 -1.12 -2.65 12.56
N GLY A 142 -1.03 -3.83 13.17
CA GLY A 142 -2.06 -4.37 14.07
C GLY A 142 -3.20 -5.10 13.37
N ILE A 143 -3.10 -5.31 12.05
CA ILE A 143 -4.01 -6.22 11.34
C ILE A 143 -3.52 -7.65 11.54
N GLU A 144 -4.32 -8.47 12.23
CA GLU A 144 -3.98 -9.86 12.56
C GLU A 144 -4.41 -10.85 11.46
N GLU A 145 -5.40 -10.48 10.66
CA GLU A 145 -5.98 -11.32 9.60
C GLU A 145 -5.21 -11.16 8.29
N ASP A 146 -5.26 -12.18 7.42
CA ASP A 146 -4.63 -12.08 6.11
C ASP A 146 -5.42 -11.09 5.23
N LEU A 147 -4.69 -10.19 4.59
CA LEU A 147 -5.24 -9.24 3.63
C LEU A 147 -5.24 -9.85 2.23
N HIS A 148 -6.44 -9.99 1.65
CA HIS A 148 -6.63 -10.52 0.31
C HIS A 148 -7.01 -9.42 -0.66
N VAL A 149 -6.45 -9.51 -1.87
CA VAL A 149 -6.76 -8.63 -2.99
C VAL A 149 -7.02 -9.52 -4.20
N GLU A 150 -8.27 -9.55 -4.65
CA GLU A 150 -8.72 -10.48 -5.69
C GLU A 150 -9.48 -9.77 -6.81
N LYS A 151 -9.55 -10.42 -7.97
CA LYS A 151 -10.46 -10.04 -9.03
C LYS A 151 -11.88 -10.52 -8.71
N ALA A 152 -12.86 -9.63 -8.75
CA ALA A 152 -14.28 -9.95 -8.59
C ALA A 152 -15.08 -9.40 -9.78
N GLY A 153 -15.40 -10.27 -10.75
CA GLY A 153 -16.09 -9.86 -11.98
C GLY A 153 -15.25 -8.87 -12.80
N GLU A 154 -15.77 -7.65 -12.96
CA GLU A 154 -15.09 -6.53 -13.63
C GLU A 154 -14.34 -5.61 -12.65
N GLY A 155 -14.36 -5.93 -11.35
CA GLY A 155 -13.78 -5.14 -10.29
C GLY A 155 -12.60 -5.81 -9.58
N VAL A 156 -12.02 -5.06 -8.64
CA VAL A 156 -11.07 -5.55 -7.63
C VAL A 156 -11.80 -5.58 -6.29
N ILE A 157 -11.54 -6.60 -5.49
CA ILE A 157 -12.07 -6.70 -4.13
C ILE A 157 -10.95 -6.87 -3.13
N VAL A 158 -11.07 -6.17 -2.00
CA VAL A 158 -10.11 -6.22 -0.89
C VAL A 158 -10.85 -6.64 0.37
N TYR A 159 -10.36 -7.66 1.08
CA TYR A 159 -11.01 -8.15 2.29
C TYR A 159 -10.00 -8.75 3.27
N LEU A 160 -10.41 -8.88 4.53
CA LEU A 160 -9.67 -9.58 5.56
C LEU A 160 -10.29 -10.97 5.77
N GLY A 161 -9.46 -12.00 5.87
CA GLY A 161 -9.95 -13.35 6.10
C GLY A 161 -8.83 -14.39 6.13
N LYS A 162 -9.11 -15.60 6.61
CA LYS A 162 -8.12 -16.69 6.54
C LYS A 162 -8.00 -17.19 5.10
N LYS A 163 -6.89 -17.83 4.75
CA LYS A 163 -6.60 -18.38 3.41
C LYS A 163 -7.75 -19.16 2.73
N ASP A 164 -8.58 -19.85 3.51
CA ASP A 164 -9.72 -20.64 2.99
C ASP A 164 -11.02 -19.84 2.82
N TYR A 165 -11.03 -18.54 3.18
CA TYR A 165 -12.19 -17.66 3.09
C TYR A 165 -12.17 -16.86 1.80
N MET A 166 -12.31 -17.54 0.65
CA MET A 166 -12.33 -16.83 -0.63
C MET A 166 -13.66 -16.09 -0.83
N TRP A 167 -13.60 -14.84 -1.30
CA TRP A 167 -14.79 -14.02 -1.58
C TRP A 167 -15.80 -14.73 -2.51
N ARG A 168 -15.29 -15.41 -3.54
CA ARG A 168 -16.11 -16.13 -4.53
C ARG A 168 -16.89 -17.30 -3.92
N GLU A 169 -16.41 -17.87 -2.83
CA GLU A 169 -16.99 -19.07 -2.19
C GLU A 169 -18.02 -18.73 -1.11
N GLN A 170 -18.09 -17.45 -0.70
CA GLN A 170 -19.07 -17.02 0.28
C GLN A 170 -20.51 -17.21 -0.24
N PRO A 171 -21.44 -17.74 0.58
CA PRO A 171 -22.85 -17.82 0.23
C PRO A 171 -23.50 -16.44 0.23
N GLY A 172 -24.62 -16.31 -0.48
CA GLY A 172 -25.45 -15.10 -0.50
C GLY A 172 -25.14 -14.11 -1.62
N SER A 173 -25.97 -13.07 -1.69
CA SER A 173 -25.82 -11.93 -2.60
C SER A 173 -24.86 -10.89 -2.05
N ILE A 174 -24.29 -10.09 -2.94
CA ILE A 174 -23.49 -8.92 -2.56
C ILE A 174 -24.44 -7.83 -2.10
N GLU A 175 -24.22 -7.32 -0.89
CA GLU A 175 -24.97 -6.23 -0.28
C GLU A 175 -24.05 -5.02 -0.14
N TYR A 176 -24.55 -3.84 -0.51
CA TYR A 176 -23.85 -2.58 -0.25
C TYR A 176 -24.02 -2.22 1.22
N ILE A 177 -22.93 -1.89 1.90
CA ILE A 177 -22.98 -1.37 3.27
C ILE A 177 -22.50 0.08 3.29
N PRO A 178 -23.15 0.96 4.07
CA PRO A 178 -22.71 2.34 4.20
C PRO A 178 -21.36 2.41 4.93
N ASP A 179 -20.55 3.43 4.60
CA ASP A 179 -19.21 3.63 5.16
C ASP A 179 -19.20 3.76 6.71
N THR A 180 -20.34 4.05 7.32
CA THR A 180 -20.49 4.16 8.78
C THR A 180 -20.42 2.83 9.52
N ASP A 181 -20.53 1.71 8.80
CA ASP A 181 -20.68 0.37 9.37
C ASP A 181 -19.38 -0.47 9.22
N LEU A 182 -18.25 0.19 8.94
CA LEU A 182 -16.91 -0.41 8.77
C LEU A 182 -16.07 -0.47 10.05
#